data_AF-A0A914K2U6-F1
#
_entry.id   AF-A0A914K2U6-F1
#
_cell.length_a   1.000
_cell.length_b   1.000
_cell.length_c   1.000
_cell.angle_alpha   90.00
_cell.angle_beta   90.00
_cell.angle_gamma   90.00
#
_symmetry.space_group_name_H-M   'P 1'
#
loop_
_entity.id
_entity.type
_entity.pdbx_description
1 polymer ?
#
loop_
_entity_poly.entity_id
_entity_poly.type
_entity_poly.pdbx_seq_one_letter_code
_entity_poly.pdbx_strand_id
1 'polypeptide(L)'
;MPIVRLIALQSQICNGLKTPTWQYYRRLIVQSYGITELSWLLKLQMAGLIRCSDNTDKIKMTYLPIDFETLKKRFRLIVDDPESETVAKTYSGYVPLLIRILEEGETNQFKDWKSLEVVNEEKKPTLTGKKMLFVVGGITRAEMGLIKTRFPSFIHCCTSTIITGDSMLQVFREIS
;
A
#
# COMPACT_ATOMS: atom_id res chain seq x y z
N MET A 1 16.57 6.44 0.32
CA MET A 1 16.60 7.87 -0.13
C MET A 1 15.23 8.50 0.09
N PRO A 2 15.10 9.51 0.96
CA PRO A 2 13.80 10.09 1.30
C PRO A 2 13.08 10.73 0.09
N ILE A 3 13.84 11.34 -0.83
CA ILE A 3 13.28 12.06 -1.99
C ILE A 3 12.48 11.13 -2.91
N VAL A 4 12.99 9.92 -3.17
CA VAL A 4 12.30 8.96 -4.05
C VAL A 4 11.01 8.45 -3.41
N ARG A 5 10.96 8.36 -2.07
CA ARG A 5 9.71 8.05 -1.35
C ARG A 5 8.66 9.12 -1.57
N LEU A 6 9.06 10.40 -1.52
CA LEU A 6 8.15 11.52 -1.76
C LEU A 6 7.63 11.53 -3.20
N ILE A 7 8.52 11.29 -4.17
CA ILE A 7 8.14 11.22 -5.60
C ILE A 7 7.19 10.05 -5.85
N ALA A 8 7.48 8.87 -5.29
CA ALA A 8 6.60 7.70 -5.38
C ALA A 8 5.24 7.99 -4.73
N LEU A 9 5.23 8.59 -3.54
CA LEU A 9 3.99 8.96 -2.85
C LEU A 9 3.16 9.95 -3.68
N GLN A 10 3.79 11.01 -4.21
CA GLN A 10 3.13 11.97 -5.11
C GLN A 10 2.55 11.26 -6.33
N SER A 11 3.32 10.35 -6.94
CA SER A 11 2.87 9.58 -8.09
C SER A 11 1.67 8.69 -7.77
N GLN A 12 1.60 8.07 -6.58
CA GLN A 12 0.46 7.23 -6.21
C GLN A 12 -0.80 8.04 -5.90
N ILE A 13 -0.66 9.17 -5.20
CA ILE A 13 -1.79 10.01 -4.79
C ILE A 13 -2.39 10.76 -6.00
N CYS A 14 -1.55 11.26 -6.91
CA CYS A 14 -2.00 12.06 -8.06
C CYS A 14 -2.37 11.24 -9.29
N ASN A 15 -2.51 9.92 -9.14
CA ASN A 15 -2.73 8.99 -10.24
C ASN A 15 -1.63 8.99 -11.34
N GLY A 16 -0.43 9.47 -10.99
CA GLY A 16 0.72 9.59 -11.88
C GLY A 16 1.30 11.00 -11.91
N LEU A 17 2.49 11.12 -12.47
CA LEU A 17 3.19 12.37 -12.68
C LEU A 17 3.01 12.80 -14.14
N LYS A 18 2.82 14.10 -14.37
CA LYS A 18 2.87 14.63 -15.74
C LYS A 18 4.25 14.38 -16.35
N THR A 19 4.31 14.06 -17.64
CA THR A 19 5.56 13.80 -18.35
C THR A 19 6.67 14.85 -18.10
N PRO A 20 6.41 16.18 -18.18
CA PRO A 20 7.46 17.18 -17.90
C PRO A 20 7.98 17.13 -16.46
N THR A 21 7.10 16.89 -15.48
CA THR A 21 7.47 16.78 -14.07
C THR A 21 8.35 15.55 -13.83
N TRP A 22 7.99 14.41 -14.43
CA TRP A 22 8.78 13.19 -14.33
C TRP A 22 10.17 13.35 -14.95
N GLN A 23 10.25 13.94 -16.15
CA GLN A 23 11.53 14.18 -16.82
C GLN A 23 12.44 15.09 -15.99
N TYR A 24 11.88 16.11 -15.34
CA TYR A 24 12.59 16.99 -14.45
C TYR A 24 13.16 16.25 -13.22
N TYR A 25 12.33 15.46 -12.51
CA TYR A 25 12.78 14.66 -11.38
C TYR A 25 13.85 13.63 -11.78
N ARG A 26 13.66 12.94 -12.91
CA ARG A 26 14.63 11.98 -13.44
C ARG A 26 15.98 12.65 -13.69
N ARG A 27 15.98 13.83 -14.31
CA ARG A 27 17.20 14.61 -14.55
C ARG A 27 17.90 14.99 -13.23
N LEU A 28 17.16 15.49 -12.25
CA LEU A 28 17.71 15.87 -10.95
C LEU A 28 18.35 14.70 -10.21
N ILE A 29 17.68 13.54 -10.22
CA ILE A 29 18.18 12.34 -9.55
C ILE A 29 19.47 11.86 -10.21
N VAL A 30 19.51 11.80 -11.55
CA VAL A 30 20.71 11.38 -12.29
C VAL A 30 21.87 12.37 -12.10
N GLN A 31 21.59 13.68 -12.08
CA GLN A 31 22.61 14.70 -11.85
C GLN A 31 23.18 14.67 -10.44
N SER A 32 22.35 14.36 -9.43
CA SER A 32 22.77 14.40 -8.02
C SER A 32 23.37 13.09 -7.53
N TYR A 33 22.90 11.95 -8.04
CA TYR A 33 23.24 10.62 -7.53
C TYR A 33 23.91 9.70 -8.57
N GLY A 34 24.00 10.13 -9.81
CA GLY A 34 24.66 9.40 -10.89
C GLY A 34 23.72 8.58 -11.77
N ILE A 35 24.27 8.06 -12.87
CA ILE A 35 23.53 7.35 -13.92
C ILE A 35 23.05 5.96 -13.48
N THR A 36 23.70 5.35 -12.48
CA THR A 36 23.34 4.02 -11.94
C THR A 36 21.92 3.99 -11.40
N GLU A 37 21.43 5.10 -10.86
CA GLU A 37 20.06 5.24 -10.32
C GLU A 37 18.99 5.15 -11.40
N LEU A 38 19.33 5.31 -12.69
CA LEU A 38 18.37 5.15 -13.79
C LEU A 38 17.78 3.74 -13.85
N SER A 39 18.61 2.72 -13.60
CA SER A 39 18.17 1.32 -13.57
C SER A 39 17.18 1.06 -12.43
N TRP A 40 17.41 1.70 -11.29
CA TRP A 40 16.54 1.63 -10.12
C TRP A 40 15.21 2.36 -10.36
N LEU A 41 15.24 3.57 -10.94
CA LEU A 41 14.03 4.30 -11.34
C LEU A 41 13.17 3.51 -12.32
N LEU A 42 13.79 2.81 -13.28
CA LEU A 42 13.07 1.96 -14.24
C LEU A 42 12.34 0.81 -13.53
N LYS A 43 12.99 0.14 -12.57
CA LYS A 43 12.36 -0.92 -11.76
C LYS A 43 11.18 -0.38 -10.96
N LEU A 44 11.29 0.83 -10.41
CA LEU A 44 10.18 1.50 -9.71
C LEU A 44 9.02 1.84 -10.65
N GLN A 45 9.31 2.20 -11.91
CA GLN A 45 8.27 2.39 -12.92
C GLN A 45 7.57 1.08 -13.29
N MET A 46 8.34 0.00 -13.49
CA MET A 46 7.78 -1.34 -13.78
C MET A 46 6.90 -1.87 -12.62
N ALA A 47 7.34 -1.66 -11.39
CA ALA A 47 6.59 -1.97 -10.18
C ALA A 47 5.33 -1.10 -9.99
N GLY A 48 5.20 -0.02 -10.77
CA GLY A 48 4.07 0.89 -10.74
C GLY A 48 4.08 1.88 -9.56
N LEU A 49 5.20 1.98 -8.83
CA LEU A 49 5.39 2.94 -7.74
C LEU A 49 5.56 4.37 -8.23
N ILE A 50 6.15 4.52 -9.42
CA ILE A 50 6.25 5.81 -10.13
C ILE A 50 5.65 5.61 -11.51
N ARG A 51 4.63 6.39 -11.88
CA ARG A 51 3.96 6.29 -13.18
C ARG A 51 3.83 7.65 -13.83
N CYS A 52 3.90 7.69 -15.15
CA CYS A 52 3.49 8.86 -15.91
C CYS A 52 1.97 8.83 -16.10
N SER A 53 1.32 9.96 -15.86
CA SER A 53 -0.12 10.13 -16.05
C SER A 53 -0.51 10.10 -17.53
N ASP A 54 0.43 10.47 -18.40
CA ASP A 54 0.22 10.50 -19.83
C ASP A 54 0.52 9.09 -20.37
N ASN A 55 -0.37 8.51 -21.17
CA ASN A 55 -0.18 7.21 -21.87
C ASN A 55 0.99 7.22 -22.88
N THR A 56 1.88 8.20 -22.78
CA THR A 56 3.08 8.40 -23.60
C THR A 56 4.22 7.50 -23.16
N ASP A 57 4.19 6.96 -21.94
CA ASP A 57 5.24 6.06 -21.47
C ASP A 57 5.08 4.66 -22.08
N LYS A 58 6.12 4.22 -22.79
CA LYS A 58 6.21 2.90 -23.42
C LYS A 58 6.44 1.76 -22.43
N ILE A 59 6.60 2.06 -21.13
CA ILE A 59 6.92 1.08 -20.09
C ILE A 59 5.61 0.43 -19.64
N LYS A 60 5.46 -0.86 -19.96
CA LYS A 60 4.32 -1.65 -19.52
C LYS A 60 4.45 -1.95 -18.02
N MET A 61 3.53 -1.41 -17.23
CA MET A 61 3.45 -1.71 -15.80
C MET A 61 3.04 -3.17 -15.58
N THR A 62 3.64 -3.83 -14.60
CA THR A 62 3.30 -5.21 -14.23
C THR A 62 1.98 -5.28 -13.46
N TYR A 63 1.65 -4.23 -12.70
CA TYR A 63 0.49 -4.18 -11.82
C TYR A 63 -0.45 -3.03 -12.20
N LEU A 64 -1.75 -3.25 -12.00
CA LEU A 64 -2.77 -2.23 -12.27
C LEU A 64 -2.62 -1.05 -11.30
N PRO A 65 -2.69 0.20 -11.80
CA PRO A 65 -2.61 1.38 -10.95
C PRO A 65 -3.82 1.46 -10.02
N ILE A 66 -3.55 1.79 -8.76
CA ILE A 66 -4.58 2.06 -7.76
C ILE A 66 -5.03 3.53 -7.91
N ASP A 67 -6.34 3.74 -8.04
CA ASP A 67 -6.94 5.08 -8.01
C ASP A 67 -7.16 5.54 -6.57
N PHE A 68 -6.21 6.33 -6.07
CA PHE A 68 -6.24 6.82 -4.70
C PHE A 68 -7.40 7.77 -4.43
N GLU A 69 -7.84 8.59 -5.39
CA GLU A 69 -8.90 9.58 -5.15
C GLU A 69 -10.26 8.91 -4.92
N THR A 70 -10.55 7.88 -5.71
CA THR A 70 -11.75 7.04 -5.53
C THR A 70 -11.69 6.29 -4.19
N LEU A 71 -10.55 5.68 -3.86
CA LEU A 71 -10.40 4.96 -2.59
C LEU A 71 -10.45 5.88 -1.37
N LYS A 72 -9.85 7.07 -1.46
CA LYS A 72 -9.87 8.09 -0.42
C LYS A 72 -11.30 8.46 -0.04
N LYS A 73 -12.17 8.67 -1.04
CA LYS A 73 -13.59 8.97 -0.82
C LYS A 73 -14.36 7.76 -0.29
N ARG A 74 -14.17 6.59 -0.91
CA ARG A 74 -14.88 5.35 -0.53
C ARG A 74 -14.60 4.93 0.91
N PHE A 75 -13.33 4.97 1.32
CA PHE A 75 -12.87 4.44 2.61
C PHE A 75 -12.61 5.52 3.66
N ARG A 76 -12.88 6.80 3.36
CA ARG A 76 -12.59 7.94 4.24
C ARG A 76 -11.18 7.85 4.84
N LEU A 77 -10.19 7.81 3.95
CA LEU A 77 -8.78 7.61 4.31
C LEU A 77 -8.14 8.82 5.01
N ILE A 78 -8.73 10.01 4.84
CA ILE A 78 -8.28 11.25 5.49
C ILE A 78 -9.39 11.71 6.42
N VAL A 79 -9.01 11.94 7.68
CA VAL A 79 -9.87 12.45 8.76
C VAL A 79 -9.35 13.83 9.13
N ASP A 80 -10.23 14.84 9.06
CA ASP A 80 -9.87 16.24 9.30
C ASP A 80 -9.50 16.51 10.76
N ASP A 81 -10.18 15.81 11.70
CA ASP A 81 -9.85 15.84 13.13
C ASP A 81 -9.19 14.52 13.56
N PRO A 82 -7.85 14.48 13.68
CA PRO A 82 -7.13 13.26 14.05
C PRO A 82 -7.40 12.81 15.49
N GLU A 83 -7.88 13.70 16.37
CA GLU A 83 -8.16 13.35 17.76
C GLU A 83 -9.46 12.54 17.92
N SER A 84 -10.35 12.63 16.94
CA SER A 84 -11.66 11.97 16.93
C SER A 84 -11.58 10.44 16.82
N GLU A 85 -10.56 9.90 16.12
CA GLU A 85 -10.41 8.46 15.86
C GLU A 85 -9.02 7.99 16.28
N THR A 86 -8.93 7.00 17.18
CA THR A 86 -7.65 6.43 17.64
C THR A 86 -6.78 5.90 16.50
N VAL A 87 -7.41 5.35 15.45
CA VAL A 87 -6.72 4.85 14.26
C VAL A 87 -6.07 5.96 13.43
N ALA A 88 -6.69 7.14 13.38
CA ALA A 88 -6.20 8.30 12.63
C ALA A 88 -5.00 8.98 13.32
N LYS A 89 -4.88 8.86 14.65
CA LYS A 89 -3.75 9.41 15.42
C LYS A 89 -2.39 8.88 14.97
N THR A 90 -2.34 7.62 14.53
CA THR A 90 -1.08 6.94 14.17
C THR A 90 -0.35 7.59 13.01
N TYR A 91 -1.10 8.15 12.04
CA TYR A 91 -0.55 8.89 10.92
C TYR A 91 -1.15 10.31 10.83
N SER A 92 -1.46 10.91 11.98
CA SER A 92 -1.88 12.32 12.09
C SER A 92 -3.00 12.72 11.12
N GLY A 93 -4.06 11.90 11.03
CA GLY A 93 -5.23 12.15 10.19
C GLY A 93 -5.35 11.19 9.00
N TYR A 94 -4.29 10.49 8.62
CA TYR A 94 -4.37 9.40 7.65
C TYR A 94 -4.70 8.07 8.33
N VAL A 95 -5.64 7.32 7.76
CA VAL A 95 -5.92 5.94 8.18
C VAL A 95 -5.45 5.00 7.07
N PRO A 96 -4.58 4.02 7.36
CA PRO A 96 -4.10 3.08 6.34
C PRO A 96 -5.24 2.32 5.68
N LEU A 97 -5.18 2.20 4.36
CA LEU A 97 -6.20 1.52 3.56
C LEU A 97 -6.46 0.09 4.04
N LEU A 98 -5.42 -0.65 4.43
CA LEU A 98 -5.53 -2.00 4.99
C LEU A 98 -6.48 -2.05 6.19
N ILE A 99 -6.38 -1.06 7.09
CA ILE A 99 -7.23 -0.99 8.29
C ILE A 99 -8.68 -0.74 7.89
N ARG A 100 -8.95 0.20 6.97
CA ARG A 100 -10.32 0.47 6.51
C ARG A 100 -10.96 -0.71 5.78
N ILE A 101 -10.19 -1.45 4.99
CA ILE A 101 -10.66 -2.68 4.33
C ILE A 101 -11.04 -3.74 5.38
N LEU A 102 -10.26 -3.88 6.45
CA LEU A 102 -10.58 -4.79 7.55
C LEU A 102 -11.82 -4.33 8.34
N GLU A 103 -12.04 -3.02 8.51
CA GLU A 103 -13.27 -2.48 9.14
C GLU A 103 -14.53 -2.80 8.33
N GLU A 104 -14.49 -2.59 7.00
CA GLU A 104 -15.60 -2.96 6.10
C GLU A 104 -15.84 -4.48 6.15
N GLY A 105 -14.75 -5.27 6.12
CA GLY A 105 -14.80 -6.72 6.23
C GLY A 105 -15.41 -7.22 7.54
N GLU A 106 -15.05 -6.64 8.69
CA GLU A 106 -15.62 -7.02 9.99
C GLU A 106 -17.11 -6.65 10.09
N THR A 107 -17.48 -5.49 9.55
CA THR A 107 -18.89 -5.02 9.50
C THR A 107 -19.77 -5.99 8.73
N ASN A 108 -19.29 -6.48 7.59
CA ASN A 108 -20.03 -7.40 6.73
C ASN A 108 -19.73 -8.89 7.03
N GLN A 109 -18.98 -9.18 8.10
CA GLN A 109 -18.52 -10.52 8.47
C GLN A 109 -17.79 -11.26 7.32
N PHE A 110 -17.08 -10.52 6.47
CA PHE A 110 -16.35 -11.02 5.31
C PHE A 110 -17.22 -11.78 4.29
N LYS A 111 -18.54 -11.56 4.29
CA LYS A 111 -19.47 -12.24 3.36
C LYS A 111 -19.23 -11.88 1.90
N ASP A 112 -18.80 -10.65 1.65
CA ASP A 112 -18.55 -10.14 0.29
C ASP A 112 -17.18 -10.58 -0.27
N TRP A 113 -16.36 -11.22 0.55
CA TRP A 113 -15.02 -11.64 0.15
C TRP A 113 -15.08 -13.02 -0.49
N LYS A 114 -14.20 -13.26 -1.47
CA LYS A 114 -14.10 -14.57 -2.12
C LYS A 114 -13.63 -15.61 -1.09
N SER A 115 -14.56 -16.41 -0.58
CA SER A 115 -14.25 -17.56 0.26
C SER A 115 -13.86 -18.73 -0.62
N LEU A 116 -12.64 -19.23 -0.46
CA LEU A 116 -12.29 -20.58 -0.88
C LEU A 116 -12.71 -21.51 0.24
N GLU A 117 -13.86 -22.16 0.08
CA GLU A 117 -14.22 -23.26 0.96
C GLU A 117 -13.29 -24.43 0.64
N VAL A 118 -12.37 -24.72 1.57
CA VAL A 118 -11.64 -25.99 1.52
C VAL A 118 -12.69 -27.06 1.77
N VAL A 119 -12.93 -27.90 0.76
CA VAL A 119 -13.88 -29.02 0.80
C VAL A 119 -13.43 -30.00 1.89
N ASN A 120 -13.90 -29.75 3.11
CA ASN A 120 -14.01 -30.72 4.18
C ASN A 120 -15.47 -30.65 4.60
N GLU A 121 -16.26 -31.62 4.14
CA GLU A 121 -17.73 -31.62 4.16
C GLU A 121 -18.35 -31.55 5.58
N GLU A 122 -17.56 -31.62 6.65
CA GLU A 122 -18.11 -31.86 7.98
C GLU A 122 -18.42 -30.62 8.82
N LYS A 123 -17.88 -29.43 8.51
CA LYS A 123 -18.24 -28.19 9.24
C LYS A 123 -18.13 -26.96 8.36
N LYS A 124 -19.27 -26.37 7.99
CA LYS A 124 -19.29 -24.95 7.56
C LYS A 124 -18.63 -24.13 8.67
N PRO A 125 -17.52 -23.43 8.42
CA PRO A 125 -16.86 -22.65 9.44
C PRO A 125 -17.82 -21.54 9.87
N THR A 126 -18.32 -21.62 11.10
CA THR A 126 -19.01 -20.49 11.69
C THR A 126 -17.97 -19.38 11.83
N LEU A 127 -18.10 -18.31 11.02
CA LEU A 127 -17.17 -17.16 10.94
C LEU A 127 -16.98 -16.40 12.27
N THR A 128 -17.68 -16.82 13.32
CA THR A 128 -17.57 -16.38 14.71
C THR A 128 -16.30 -16.87 15.42
N GLY A 129 -15.46 -17.67 14.75
CA GLY A 129 -14.19 -18.17 15.26
C GLY A 129 -13.05 -17.14 15.23
N LYS A 130 -11.97 -17.48 15.94
CA LYS A 130 -10.69 -16.76 15.97
C LYS A 130 -10.15 -16.59 14.54
N LYS A 131 -9.84 -15.35 14.11
CA LYS A 131 -9.38 -15.05 12.74
C LYS A 131 -7.86 -14.93 12.67
N MET A 132 -7.29 -15.28 11.52
CA MET A 132 -5.88 -15.05 11.19
C MET A 132 -5.79 -14.17 9.94
N LEU A 133 -4.95 -13.14 10.01
CA LEU A 133 -4.65 -12.25 8.88
C LEU A 133 -3.28 -12.62 8.32
N PHE A 134 -3.18 -12.86 7.02
CA PHE A 134 -1.90 -13.09 6.34
C PHE A 134 -1.67 -11.98 5.29
N VAL A 135 -0.66 -11.13 5.52
CA VAL A 135 -0.31 -10.02 4.63
C VAL A 135 0.89 -10.40 3.75
N VAL A 136 0.63 -10.54 2.44
CA VAL A 136 1.66 -10.82 1.43
C VAL A 136 2.31 -9.52 0.96
N GLY A 137 3.64 -9.49 0.88
CA GLY A 137 4.42 -8.33 0.43
C GLY A 137 4.90 -7.41 1.57
N GLY A 138 4.37 -7.65 2.77
CA GLY A 138 4.86 -7.06 4.00
C GLY A 138 3.88 -6.08 4.66
N ILE A 139 4.06 -5.88 5.96
CA ILE A 139 3.25 -4.95 6.76
C ILE A 139 4.14 -3.99 7.55
N THR A 140 3.67 -2.77 7.78
CA THR A 140 4.37 -1.82 8.64
C THR A 140 4.08 -2.07 10.12
N ARG A 141 5.01 -1.67 11.00
CA ARG A 141 4.83 -1.79 12.46
C ARG A 141 3.61 -1.01 12.97
N ALA A 142 3.34 0.15 12.37
CA ALA A 142 2.20 0.98 12.72
C ALA A 142 0.87 0.30 12.34
N GLU A 143 0.76 -0.27 11.15
CA GLU A 143 -0.42 -1.07 10.76
C GLU A 143 -0.60 -2.29 11.67
N MET A 144 0.47 -3.01 12.00
CA MET A 144 0.39 -4.14 12.92
C MET A 144 -0.09 -3.73 14.32
N GLY A 145 0.35 -2.56 14.82
CA GLY A 145 -0.13 -2.00 16.10
C GLY A 145 -1.61 -1.61 16.04
N LEU A 146 -2.04 -1.01 14.93
CA LEU A 146 -3.44 -0.68 14.69
C LEU A 146 -4.31 -1.93 14.62
N ILE A 147 -3.86 -3.00 13.94
CA ILE A 147 -4.62 -4.25 13.83
C ILE A 147 -4.85 -4.86 15.21
N LYS A 148 -3.79 -4.96 16.01
CA LYS A 148 -3.85 -5.52 17.37
C LYS A 148 -4.78 -4.74 18.30
N THR A 149 -4.81 -3.41 18.15
CA THR A 149 -5.60 -2.54 19.03
C THR A 149 -7.06 -2.46 18.57
N ARG A 150 -7.29 -2.44 17.25
CA ARG A 150 -8.62 -2.18 16.65
C ARG A 150 -9.46 -3.44 16.49
N PHE A 151 -8.83 -4.60 16.26
CA PHE A 151 -9.54 -5.83 15.91
C PHE A 151 -9.17 -7.00 16.84
N PRO A 152 -9.87 -7.15 17.98
CA PRO A 152 -9.61 -8.26 18.91
C PRO A 152 -9.98 -9.65 18.34
N SER A 153 -10.75 -9.70 17.25
CA SER A 153 -11.10 -10.94 16.56
C SER A 153 -9.94 -11.57 15.79
N PHE A 154 -8.91 -10.79 15.41
CA PHE A 154 -7.69 -11.31 14.79
C PHE A 154 -6.66 -11.69 15.85
N ILE A 155 -6.40 -13.00 15.96
CA ILE A 155 -5.47 -13.53 16.97
C ILE A 155 -4.04 -13.55 16.47
N HIS A 156 -3.87 -13.83 15.18
CA HIS A 156 -2.56 -13.89 14.55
C HIS A 156 -2.54 -13.00 13.31
N CYS A 157 -1.56 -12.09 13.29
CA CYS A 157 -1.20 -11.32 12.11
C CYS A 157 0.14 -11.88 11.61
N CYS A 158 0.09 -12.58 10.49
CA CYS A 158 1.24 -13.17 9.83
C CYS A 158 1.58 -12.33 8.59
N THR A 159 2.86 -12.22 8.27
CA THR A 159 3.31 -11.48 7.10
C THR A 159 4.55 -12.12 6.52
N SER A 160 4.80 -11.92 5.22
CA SER A 160 6.08 -12.32 4.62
C SER A 160 7.26 -11.55 5.20
N THR A 161 7.09 -10.26 5.46
CA THR A 161 8.17 -9.35 5.89
C THR A 161 7.61 -8.17 6.68
N ILE A 162 8.36 -7.66 7.66
CA ILE A 162 8.04 -6.37 8.29
C ILE A 162 8.75 -5.29 7.50
N ILE A 163 7.99 -4.37 6.89
CA ILE A 163 8.53 -3.40 5.94
C ILE A 163 8.47 -1.96 6.46
N THR A 164 9.37 -1.14 5.94
CA THR A 164 9.33 0.32 6.04
C THR A 164 9.43 0.90 4.63
N GLY A 165 9.08 2.18 4.46
CA GLY A 165 9.19 2.83 3.15
C GLY A 165 10.62 2.82 2.59
N ASP A 166 11.64 2.84 3.45
CA ASP A 166 13.04 2.76 3.00
C ASP A 166 13.42 1.33 2.61
N SER A 167 13.07 0.33 3.44
CA SER A 167 13.34 -1.08 3.17
C SER A 167 12.65 -1.53 1.87
N MET A 168 11.40 -1.12 1.64
CA MET A 168 10.66 -1.42 0.41
C MET A 168 11.39 -0.89 -0.82
N LEU A 169 11.84 0.37 -0.81
CA LEU A 169 12.52 0.97 -1.95
C LEU A 169 13.92 0.38 -2.19
N GLN A 170 14.60 -0.03 -1.13
CA GLN A 170 15.92 -0.62 -1.21
C GLN A 170 15.91 -1.97 -1.94
N VAL A 171 14.87 -2.79 -1.76
CA VAL A 171 14.71 -4.06 -2.47
C VAL A 171 14.80 -3.87 -3.98
N PHE A 172 14.20 -2.81 -4.53
CA PHE A 172 14.27 -2.51 -5.97
C PHE A 172 15.67 -2.11 -6.45
N ARG A 173 16.55 -1.68 -5.55
CA ARG A 173 17.93 -1.28 -5.88
C ARG A 173 18.85 -2.49 -5.97
N GLU A 174 18.61 -3.51 -5.17
CA GLU A 174 19.46 -4.70 -5.01
C GLU A 174 19.15 -5.85 -5.98
N ILE A 175 17.97 -5.85 -6.60
CA ILE A 175 17.60 -6.86 -7.60
C ILE A 175 18.49 -6.68 -8.84
N SER A 176 19.56 -7.46 -8.97
CA SER A 176 20.46 -7.50 -10.15
C SER A 176 19.74 -8.03 -11.38
#